data_AF-A0A9Q3KN63-F1
#
_entry.id   AF-A0A9Q3KN63-F1
#
_cell.length_a   1.000
_cell.length_b   1.000
_cell.length_c   1.000
_cell.angle_alpha   90.00
_cell.angle_beta   90.00
_cell.angle_gamma   90.00
#
_symmetry.space_group_name_H-M   'P 1'
#
loop_
_entity.id
_entity.type
_entity.pdbx_description
1 polymer ?
#
loop_
_entity_poly.entity_id
_entity_poly.type
_entity_poly.pdbx_seq_one_letter_code
_entity_poly.pdbx_strand_id
1 'polypeptide(L)'
;MIKRDEIQASEFFAVNVEEFSNLIESIQKSLWQDSQYRSILQDLGKGTSVQDYSLDSSSQLLLFKDRVVVPNDPTIQLRILQKRHDSPLAGHPGQGKTLKAVKRDLHWSGMTQLIKDYVSSCQQCSRNKNIHHKKFGLLKPLPIPNGPWICLSMDFITQLPLNNSFVSILAIVDRFSKMAVFISTMSSIASLDLAHLFIKNIFSKHGVPSSIVSDRGSLFGPIFVSSSRFQEICQLLTIQKLMDRQRG
;
A
#
# COMPACT_ATOMS: atom_id res chain seq x y z
N MET A 1 29.89 -21.47 32.71
CA MET A 1 28.51 -21.99 32.63
C MET A 1 27.63 -21.07 33.47
N ILE A 2 27.18 -19.97 32.86
CA ILE A 2 26.42 -18.89 33.52
C ILE A 2 24.95 -19.23 33.35
N LYS A 3 24.18 -19.18 34.45
CA LYS A 3 22.79 -19.65 34.53
C LYS A 3 21.89 -18.88 33.55
N ARG A 4 20.96 -19.62 32.94
CA ARG A 4 19.94 -19.14 32.00
C ARG A 4 18.92 -18.17 32.62
N ASP A 5 18.97 -17.97 33.93
CA ASP A 5 17.93 -17.25 34.69
C ASP A 5 18.14 -15.73 34.76
N GLU A 6 19.32 -15.21 34.40
CA GLU A 6 19.60 -13.76 34.43
C GLU A 6 19.46 -13.06 33.07
N ILE A 7 19.24 -13.81 31.98
CA ILE A 7 19.29 -13.27 30.61
C ILE A 7 17.88 -12.96 30.02
N GLN A 8 16.78 -13.41 30.64
CA GLN A 8 15.44 -13.19 30.06
C GLN A 8 14.72 -11.90 30.48
N ALA A 9 15.11 -11.24 31.57
CA ALA A 9 14.52 -9.96 31.95
C ALA A 9 15.08 -8.76 31.14
N SER A 10 16.35 -8.84 30.72
CA SER A 10 17.07 -7.75 30.05
C SER A 10 16.76 -7.63 28.56
N GLU A 11 16.38 -8.71 27.88
CA GLU A 11 15.95 -8.67 26.47
C GLU A 11 14.46 -8.32 26.29
N PHE A 12 13.70 -8.20 27.38
CA PHE A 12 12.25 -8.02 27.36
C PHE A 12 11.84 -6.58 26.99
N PHE A 13 12.58 -5.58 27.47
CA PHE A 13 12.35 -4.16 27.23
C PHE A 13 13.62 -3.34 27.43
N ALA A 14 14.16 -2.73 26.38
CA ALA A 14 15.14 -1.65 26.49
C ALA A 14 14.44 -0.38 27.02
N VAL A 15 14.04 -0.37 28.28
CA VAL A 15 13.33 0.74 28.96
C VAL A 15 13.89 0.93 30.37
N ASN A 16 13.90 2.18 30.84
CA ASN A 16 14.21 2.60 32.20
C ASN A 16 13.51 1.71 33.26
N VAL A 17 14.29 1.21 34.23
CA VAL A 17 13.87 0.28 35.29
C VAL A 17 12.65 0.78 36.05
N GLU A 18 12.56 2.08 36.33
CA GLU A 18 11.43 2.68 37.05
C GLU A 18 10.12 2.55 36.28
N GLU A 19 10.17 2.66 34.95
CA GLU A 19 8.97 2.63 34.13
C GLU A 19 8.38 1.22 34.00
N PHE A 20 9.23 0.21 34.17
CA PHE A 20 8.86 -1.21 34.19
C PHE A 20 8.19 -1.58 35.52
N SER A 21 8.78 -1.18 36.65
CA SER A 21 8.20 -1.41 37.99
C SER A 21 6.80 -0.81 38.11
N ASN A 22 6.61 0.43 37.65
CA ASN A 22 5.31 1.10 37.64
C ASN A 22 4.24 0.35 36.83
N LEU A 23 4.62 -0.28 35.71
CA LEU A 23 3.70 -1.05 34.87
C LEU A 23 3.28 -2.36 35.56
N ILE A 24 4.23 -3.06 36.19
CA ILE A 24 3.97 -4.28 36.94
C ILE A 24 3.02 -4.00 38.11
N GLU A 25 3.30 -2.97 38.91
CA GLU A 25 2.44 -2.58 40.03
C GLU A 25 1.02 -2.24 39.56
N SER A 26 0.89 -1.54 38.43
CA SER A 26 -0.42 -1.24 37.83
C SER A 26 -1.16 -2.50 37.41
N ILE A 27 -0.47 -3.46 36.79
CA ILE A 27 -1.04 -4.75 36.38
C ILE A 27 -1.53 -5.53 37.60
N GLN A 28 -0.68 -5.69 38.62
CA GLN A 28 -1.03 -6.39 39.86
C GLN A 28 -2.28 -5.78 40.50
N LYS A 29 -2.30 -4.45 40.66
CA LYS A 29 -3.42 -3.74 41.26
C LYS A 29 -4.72 -3.94 40.46
N SER A 30 -4.67 -3.79 39.14
CA SER A 30 -5.85 -3.93 38.28
C SER A 30 -6.33 -5.39 38.19
N LEU A 31 -5.45 -6.39 38.29
CA LEU A 31 -5.84 -7.81 38.36
C LEU A 31 -6.70 -8.12 39.59
N TRP A 32 -6.40 -7.52 40.75
CA TRP A 32 -7.19 -7.70 41.97
C TRP A 32 -8.54 -6.98 41.93
N GLN A 33 -8.70 -5.98 41.06
CA GLN A 33 -9.96 -5.25 40.87
C GLN A 33 -10.90 -5.95 39.89
N ASP A 34 -10.35 -6.70 38.93
CA ASP A 34 -11.11 -7.48 37.96
C ASP A 34 -11.73 -8.72 38.64
N SER A 35 -13.06 -8.82 38.65
CA SER A 35 -13.77 -9.91 39.32
C SER A 35 -13.43 -11.29 38.74
N GLN A 36 -13.11 -11.37 37.44
CA GLN A 36 -12.73 -12.60 36.77
C GLN A 36 -11.35 -13.09 37.21
N TYR A 37 -10.36 -12.19 37.26
CA TYR A 37 -9.00 -12.57 37.65
C TYR A 37 -8.85 -12.71 39.16
N ARG A 38 -9.63 -11.96 39.94
CA ARG A 38 -9.63 -12.07 41.40
C ARG A 38 -10.03 -13.46 41.89
N SER A 39 -11.03 -14.11 41.31
CA SER A 39 -11.41 -15.47 41.70
C SER A 39 -10.27 -16.47 41.40
N ILE A 40 -9.66 -16.36 40.21
CA ILE A 40 -8.52 -17.17 39.80
C ILE A 40 -7.33 -16.98 40.77
N LEU A 41 -7.01 -15.74 41.12
CA LEU A 41 -5.95 -15.42 42.08
C LEU A 41 -6.21 -16.01 43.47
N GLN A 42 -7.45 -15.97 43.95
CA GLN A 42 -7.83 -16.55 45.24
C GLN A 42 -7.74 -18.08 45.25
N ASP A 43 -8.15 -18.73 44.16
CA ASP A 43 -8.07 -20.19 44.03
C ASP A 43 -6.61 -20.66 43.96
N LEU A 44 -5.78 -19.99 43.15
CA LEU A 44 -4.34 -20.25 43.11
C LEU A 44 -3.66 -20.00 44.46
N GLY A 45 -4.06 -18.94 45.19
CA GLY A 45 -3.54 -18.64 46.53
C GLY A 45 -3.91 -19.67 47.59
N LYS A 46 -4.99 -20.43 47.40
CA LYS A 46 -5.39 -21.57 48.26
C LYS A 46 -4.72 -22.89 47.87
N GLY A 47 -3.89 -22.89 46.83
CA GLY A 47 -3.26 -24.09 46.29
C GLY A 47 -4.16 -24.87 45.33
N THR A 48 -5.30 -24.31 44.91
CA THR A 48 -6.18 -24.93 43.91
C THR A 48 -5.58 -24.73 42.53
N SER A 49 -5.39 -25.82 41.78
CA SER A 49 -4.93 -25.75 40.39
C SER A 49 -6.03 -25.21 39.48
N VAL A 50 -5.75 -24.14 38.73
CA VAL A 50 -6.63 -23.59 37.70
C VAL A 50 -6.02 -23.88 36.32
N GLN A 51 -6.80 -24.46 35.41
CA GLN A 51 -6.30 -24.89 34.10
C GLN A 51 -5.66 -23.73 33.32
N ASP A 52 -4.47 -23.96 32.75
CA ASP A 52 -3.68 -23.01 31.96
C ASP A 52 -3.18 -21.74 32.71
N TYR A 53 -3.57 -21.55 33.98
CA TYR A 53 -3.18 -20.41 34.80
C TYR A 53 -2.14 -20.80 35.87
N SER A 54 -1.20 -19.90 36.11
CA SER A 54 -0.22 -20.03 37.19
C SER A 54 0.10 -18.66 37.80
N LEU A 55 0.62 -18.65 39.02
CA LEU A 55 1.07 -17.43 39.70
C LEU A 55 2.59 -17.46 39.80
N ASP A 56 3.26 -16.44 39.28
CA ASP A 56 4.69 -16.28 39.49
C ASP A 56 4.95 -15.87 40.94
N SER A 57 5.69 -16.70 41.67
CA SER A 57 6.02 -16.48 43.07
C SER A 57 6.90 -15.24 43.29
N SER A 58 7.73 -14.89 42.30
CA SER A 58 8.69 -13.78 42.39
C SER A 58 8.04 -12.43 42.09
N SER A 59 7.32 -12.33 40.96
CA SER A 59 6.68 -11.08 40.53
C SER A 59 5.22 -10.96 40.93
N GLN A 60 4.61 -11.97 41.57
CA GLN A 60 3.18 -11.99 41.93
C GLN A 60 2.24 -11.71 40.74
N LEU A 61 2.69 -12.04 39.52
CA LEU A 61 1.92 -11.87 38.29
C LEU A 61 1.15 -13.14 37.95
N LEU A 62 -0.09 -12.96 37.49
CA LEU A 62 -0.89 -14.04 36.92
C LEU A 62 -0.39 -14.34 35.51
N LEU A 63 -0.13 -15.61 35.23
CA LEU A 63 0.29 -16.11 33.93
C LEU A 63 -0.80 -16.99 33.30
N PHE A 64 -0.94 -16.91 31.97
CA PHE A 64 -1.77 -17.80 31.17
C PHE A 64 -0.93 -18.41 30.05
N LYS A 65 -0.65 -19.72 30.14
CA LYS A 65 0.30 -20.42 29.24
C LYS A 65 1.63 -19.67 29.13
N ASP A 66 2.26 -19.43 30.27
CA ASP A 66 3.56 -18.76 30.43
C ASP A 66 3.62 -17.31 29.94
N ARG A 67 2.47 -16.63 29.83
CA ARG A 67 2.39 -15.22 29.43
C ARG A 67 1.69 -14.39 30.48
N VAL A 68 2.20 -13.19 30.75
CA VAL A 68 1.61 -12.30 31.75
C VAL A 68 0.21 -11.89 31.33
N VAL A 69 -0.74 -12.13 32.23
CA VAL A 69 -2.13 -11.71 32.05
C VAL A 69 -2.21 -10.22 32.31
N VAL A 70 -2.69 -9.50 31.30
CA VAL A 70 -2.99 -8.08 31.38
C VAL A 70 -4.48 -7.95 31.66
N PRO A 71 -4.89 -7.23 32.72
CA PRO A 71 -6.30 -7.03 33.05
C PRO A 71 -7.03 -6.25 31.94
N ASN A 72 -8.36 -6.25 31.98
CA ASN A 72 -9.16 -5.48 31.03
C ASN A 72 -9.17 -3.97 31.37
N ASP A 73 -7.98 -3.39 31.50
CA ASP A 73 -7.73 -1.98 31.79
C ASP A 73 -7.22 -1.27 30.52
N PRO A 74 -8.02 -0.37 29.92
CA PRO A 74 -7.64 0.34 28.70
C PRO A 74 -6.33 1.13 28.84
N THR A 75 -6.04 1.65 30.04
CA THR A 75 -4.85 2.48 30.29
C THR A 75 -3.58 1.64 30.18
N ILE A 76 -3.59 0.46 30.80
CA ILE A 76 -2.46 -0.48 30.78
C ILE A 76 -2.26 -1.03 29.37
N GLN A 77 -3.34 -1.46 28.73
CA GLN A 77 -3.30 -1.99 27.36
C GLN A 77 -2.78 -0.94 26.38
N LEU A 78 -3.27 0.30 26.45
CA LEU A 78 -2.79 1.41 25.61
C LEU A 78 -1.30 1.66 25.79
N ARG A 79 -0.81 1.69 27.04
CA ARG A 79 0.61 1.90 27.35
C ARG A 79 1.49 0.80 26.76
N ILE A 80 1.04 -0.45 26.83
CA ILE A 80 1.73 -1.59 26.21
C ILE A 80 1.79 -1.41 24.68
N LEU A 81 0.68 -1.01 24.05
CA LEU A 81 0.62 -0.81 22.60
C LEU A 81 1.50 0.34 22.14
N GLN A 82 1.51 1.46 22.85
CA GLN A 82 2.41 2.59 22.60
C GLN A 82 3.88 2.13 22.62
N LYS A 83 4.27 1.34 23.62
CA LYS A 83 5.65 0.83 23.70
C LYS A 83 6.00 -0.14 22.57
N ARG A 84 5.08 -1.03 22.20
CA ARG A 84 5.34 -2.07 21.18
C ARG A 84 5.16 -1.58 19.75
N HIS A 85 4.48 -0.46 19.53
CA HIS A 85 4.20 0.09 18.21
C HIS A 85 4.86 1.45 17.94
N ASP A 86 4.73 2.40 18.87
CA ASP A 86 5.14 3.81 18.65
C ASP A 86 6.59 4.10 19.05
N SER A 87 7.25 3.17 19.75
CA SER A 87 8.67 3.33 20.06
C SER A 87 9.49 3.46 18.77
N PRO A 88 10.39 4.45 18.66
CA PRO A 88 11.28 4.59 17.51
C PRO A 88 12.06 3.30 17.20
N LEU A 89 12.40 2.52 18.22
CA LEU A 89 13.09 1.23 18.09
C LEU A 89 12.19 0.12 17.55
N ALA A 90 10.87 0.19 17.77
CA ALA A 90 9.92 -0.78 17.25
C ALA A 90 9.64 -0.56 15.75
N GLY A 91 9.74 0.69 15.29
CA GLY A 91 9.62 1.04 13.87
C GLY A 91 8.21 0.88 13.30
N HIS A 92 7.17 1.14 14.09
CA HIS A 92 5.77 1.10 13.65
C HIS A 92 5.37 -0.19 12.91
N PRO A 93 5.52 -1.37 13.53
CA PRO A 93 5.20 -2.64 12.89
C PRO A 93 3.72 -2.72 12.50
N GLY A 94 3.45 -3.35 11.36
CA GLY A 94 2.08 -3.64 10.93
C GLY A 94 1.37 -4.63 11.86
N GLN A 95 0.03 -4.71 11.75
CA GLN A 95 -0.86 -5.45 12.67
C GLN A 95 -0.36 -6.86 13.06
N GLY A 96 0.06 -7.67 12.08
CA GLY A 96 0.53 -9.04 12.34
C GLY A 96 1.85 -9.10 13.13
N LYS A 97 2.78 -8.18 12.86
CA LYS A 97 4.05 -8.09 13.58
C LYS A 97 3.83 -7.59 15.01
N THR A 98 3.00 -6.56 15.20
CA THR A 98 2.62 -6.06 16.53
C THR A 98 1.94 -7.15 17.35
N LEU A 99 0.98 -7.87 16.75
CA LEU A 99 0.29 -8.99 17.39
C LEU A 99 1.26 -10.07 17.86
N LYS A 100 2.21 -10.46 17.00
CA LYS A 100 3.22 -11.46 17.34
C LYS A 100 4.14 -11.00 18.48
N ALA A 101 4.57 -9.74 18.44
CA ALA A 101 5.43 -9.15 19.46
C ALA A 101 4.73 -9.09 20.83
N VAL A 102 3.46 -8.69 20.88
CA VAL A 102 2.68 -8.65 22.12
C VAL A 102 2.37 -10.06 22.63
N LYS A 103 1.89 -10.96 21.77
CA LYS A 103 1.49 -12.33 22.14
C LYS A 103 2.64 -13.23 22.61
N ARG A 104 3.89 -12.84 22.36
CA ARG A 104 5.07 -13.55 22.86
C ARG A 104 5.09 -13.59 24.38
N ASP A 105 4.68 -12.49 24.99
CA ASP A 105 4.99 -12.16 26.37
C ASP A 105 3.72 -11.93 27.21
N LEU A 106 2.63 -11.50 26.55
CA LEU A 106 1.42 -10.99 27.20
C LEU A 106 0.17 -11.72 26.71
N HIS A 107 -0.86 -11.73 27.57
CA HIS A 107 -2.18 -12.27 27.28
C HIS A 107 -3.30 -11.37 27.83
N TRP A 108 -4.35 -11.10 27.06
CA TRP A 108 -5.63 -10.57 27.53
C TRP A 108 -6.76 -10.92 26.56
N SER A 109 -8.00 -10.88 27.05
CA SER A 109 -9.20 -11.12 26.22
C SER A 109 -9.38 -9.99 25.20
N GLY A 110 -9.70 -10.32 23.95
CA GLY A 110 -9.91 -9.32 22.89
C GLY A 110 -8.63 -8.67 22.31
N MET A 111 -7.43 -9.08 22.77
CA MET A 111 -6.13 -8.53 22.33
C MET A 111 -5.98 -8.37 20.82
N THR A 112 -6.40 -9.37 20.06
CA THR A 112 -6.22 -9.37 18.60
C THR A 112 -6.98 -8.22 17.95
N GLN A 113 -8.19 -7.93 18.42
CA GLN A 113 -9.02 -6.87 17.87
C GLN A 113 -8.46 -5.51 18.29
N LEU A 114 -8.15 -5.33 19.57
CA LEU A 114 -7.58 -4.09 20.09
C LEU A 114 -6.28 -3.69 19.38
N ILE A 115 -5.37 -4.64 19.15
CA ILE A 115 -4.11 -4.38 18.42
C ILE A 115 -4.38 -3.96 16.97
N LYS A 116 -5.35 -4.61 16.30
CA LYS A 116 -5.71 -4.26 14.92
C LYS A 116 -6.24 -2.83 14.84
N ASP A 117 -7.14 -2.49 15.76
CA ASP A 117 -7.77 -1.17 15.83
C ASP A 117 -6.73 -0.10 16.13
N TYR A 118 -5.86 -0.33 17.12
CA TYR A 118 -4.77 0.57 17.48
C TYR A 118 -3.85 0.86 16.29
N VAL A 119 -3.29 -0.19 15.66
CA VAL A 119 -2.37 -0.02 14.53
C VAL A 119 -3.09 0.61 13.33
N SER A 120 -4.38 0.34 13.13
CA SER A 120 -5.15 0.97 12.05
C SER A 120 -5.40 2.47 12.27
N SER A 121 -5.47 2.91 13.54
CA SER A 121 -5.64 4.31 13.92
C SER A 121 -4.34 5.13 13.90
N CYS A 122 -3.19 4.49 13.74
CA CYS A 122 -1.89 5.17 13.73
C CYS A 122 -1.74 6.05 12.48
N GLN A 123 -1.69 7.38 12.68
CA GLN A 123 -1.55 8.33 11.58
C GLN A 123 -0.22 8.19 10.82
N GLN A 124 0.87 7.89 11.51
CA GLN A 124 2.19 7.73 10.88
C GLN A 124 2.19 6.51 9.95
N CYS A 125 1.63 5.39 10.42
CA CYS A 125 1.42 4.20 9.60
C CYS A 125 0.52 4.51 8.40
N SER A 126 -0.61 5.18 8.63
CA SER A 126 -1.57 5.50 7.57
C SER A 126 -0.95 6.35 6.45
N ARG A 127 -0.16 7.37 6.81
CA ARG A 127 0.54 8.24 5.84
C ARG A 127 1.64 7.52 5.07
N ASN A 128 2.36 6.61 5.71
CA ASN A 128 3.47 5.88 5.09
C ASN A 128 3.05 4.56 4.45
N LYS A 129 1.78 4.17 4.57
CA LYS A 129 1.27 2.94 3.99
C LYS A 129 1.21 3.11 2.47
N ASN A 130 2.09 2.40 1.77
CA ASN A 130 1.91 2.21 0.33
C ASN A 130 0.51 1.64 0.11
N ILE A 131 -0.31 2.36 -0.67
CA ILE A 131 -1.61 1.88 -1.07
C ILE A 131 -1.34 0.64 -1.93
N HIS A 132 -1.49 -0.54 -1.33
CA HIS A 132 -1.68 -1.76 -2.09
C HIS A 132 -3.05 -1.63 -2.75
N HIS A 133 -3.10 -0.95 -3.89
CA HIS A 133 -4.26 -1.02 -4.77
C HIS A 133 -4.56 -2.51 -4.96
N LYS A 134 -5.85 -2.87 -4.99
CA LYS A 134 -6.26 -4.20 -5.44
C LYS A 134 -5.52 -4.45 -6.75
N LYS A 135 -4.99 -5.67 -6.95
CA LYS A 135 -4.38 -6.07 -8.23
C LYS A 135 -5.26 -5.51 -9.35
N PHE A 136 -4.69 -4.67 -10.21
CA PHE A 136 -5.41 -4.13 -11.35
C PHE A 136 -6.16 -5.30 -12.00
N GLY A 137 -7.45 -5.13 -12.27
CA GLY A 137 -8.26 -6.17 -12.91
C GLY A 137 -7.58 -6.66 -14.19
N LEU A 138 -7.97 -7.83 -14.70
CA LEU A 138 -7.41 -8.34 -15.96
C LEU A 138 -7.41 -7.24 -17.02
N LEU A 139 -6.24 -6.97 -17.60
CA LEU A 139 -6.08 -6.00 -18.68
C LEU A 139 -7.10 -6.37 -19.76
N LYS A 140 -8.07 -5.50 -20.05
CA LYS A 140 -8.96 -5.71 -21.20
C LYS A 140 -8.19 -5.38 -22.48
N PRO A 141 -7.80 -6.38 -23.30
CA PRO A 141 -7.13 -6.08 -24.55
C PRO A 141 -8.10 -5.37 -25.48
N LEU A 142 -7.54 -4.50 -26.32
CA LEU A 142 -8.33 -3.89 -27.39
C LEU A 142 -8.68 -4.95 -28.44
N PRO A 143 -9.81 -4.80 -29.16
CA PRO A 143 -10.16 -5.72 -30.24
C PRO A 143 -9.04 -5.87 -31.27
N ILE A 144 -8.89 -7.10 -31.79
CA ILE A 144 -7.94 -7.40 -32.86
C ILE A 144 -8.44 -6.71 -34.14
N PRO A 145 -7.59 -5.94 -34.85
CA PRO A 145 -7.99 -5.30 -36.10
C PRO A 145 -8.28 -6.32 -37.21
N ASN A 146 -9.20 -5.99 -38.11
CA ASN A 146 -9.59 -6.86 -39.23
C ASN A 146 -8.68 -6.73 -40.48
N GLY A 147 -7.62 -5.93 -40.40
CA GLY A 147 -6.71 -5.68 -41.51
C GLY A 147 -5.70 -4.57 -41.22
N PRO A 148 -4.67 -4.42 -42.09
CA PRO A 148 -3.62 -3.43 -41.93
C PRO A 148 -4.16 -2.01 -42.06
N TRP A 149 -3.62 -1.08 -41.26
CA TRP A 149 -3.91 0.35 -41.27
C TRP A 149 -5.34 0.76 -40.90
N ILE A 150 -6.18 -0.18 -40.48
CA ILE A 150 -7.55 0.07 -40.01
C ILE A 150 -7.55 0.62 -38.56
N CYS A 151 -6.62 0.13 -37.75
CA CYS A 151 -6.57 0.40 -36.32
C CYS A 151 -5.16 0.82 -35.93
N LEU A 152 -4.97 2.06 -35.54
CA LEU A 152 -3.66 2.61 -35.21
C LEU A 152 -3.51 2.81 -33.70
N SER A 153 -2.28 2.73 -33.22
CA SER A 153 -1.86 3.28 -31.93
C SER A 153 -0.86 4.40 -32.15
N MET A 154 -0.96 5.46 -31.37
CA MET A 154 -0.10 6.63 -31.46
C MET A 154 0.48 6.98 -30.09
N ASP A 155 1.76 7.30 -30.07
CA ASP A 155 2.52 7.65 -28.88
C ASP A 155 3.57 8.74 -29.17
N PHE A 156 3.92 9.55 -28.16
CA PHE A 156 5.01 10.52 -28.22
C PHE A 156 6.16 10.00 -27.36
N ILE A 157 7.26 9.64 -28.01
CA ILE A 157 8.53 9.43 -27.34
C ILE A 157 9.13 10.82 -27.08
N THR A 158 9.25 11.22 -25.83
CA THR A 158 9.67 12.58 -25.43
C THR A 158 11.00 12.54 -24.66
N GLN A 159 11.54 13.72 -24.35
CA GLN A 159 12.79 13.88 -23.58
C GLN A 159 14.00 13.25 -24.26
N LEU A 160 14.02 13.26 -25.59
CA LEU A 160 15.16 12.80 -26.36
C LEU A 160 16.25 13.89 -26.41
N PRO A 161 17.53 13.51 -26.60
CA PRO A 161 18.59 14.47 -26.88
C PRO A 161 18.22 15.36 -28.07
N LEU A 162 18.57 16.65 -27.98
CA LEU A 162 18.30 17.61 -29.04
C LEU A 162 18.98 17.16 -30.34
N ASN A 163 18.19 16.98 -31.39
CA ASN A 163 18.67 16.61 -32.71
C ASN A 163 17.98 17.46 -33.77
N ASN A 164 18.73 18.32 -34.47
CA ASN A 164 18.21 19.21 -35.51
C ASN A 164 16.96 19.98 -35.05
N SER A 165 17.04 20.53 -33.83
CA SER A 165 15.96 21.21 -33.11
C SER A 165 14.86 20.32 -32.53
N PHE A 166 14.74 19.05 -32.91
CA PHE A 166 13.71 18.12 -32.41
C PHE A 166 14.13 17.43 -31.10
N VAL A 167 13.15 17.19 -30.21
CA VAL A 167 13.33 16.57 -28.89
C VAL A 167 12.31 15.46 -28.59
N SER A 168 11.44 15.17 -29.56
CA SER A 168 10.40 14.15 -29.48
C SER A 168 10.24 13.40 -30.80
N ILE A 169 9.62 12.23 -30.75
CA ILE A 169 9.23 11.45 -31.92
C ILE A 169 7.76 11.05 -31.75
N LEU A 170 6.95 11.36 -32.75
CA LEU A 170 5.62 10.81 -32.93
C LEU A 170 5.73 9.41 -33.53
N ALA A 171 5.36 8.40 -32.77
CA ALA A 171 5.30 7.01 -33.20
C ALA A 171 3.85 6.64 -33.53
N ILE A 172 3.60 6.20 -34.77
CA ILE A 172 2.29 5.71 -35.21
C ILE A 172 2.47 4.27 -35.66
N VAL A 173 1.74 3.36 -35.03
CA VAL A 173 1.88 1.92 -35.23
C VAL A 173 0.56 1.33 -35.71
N ASP A 174 0.61 0.57 -36.80
CA ASP A 174 -0.50 -0.28 -37.23
C ASP A 174 -0.65 -1.46 -36.27
N ARG A 175 -1.81 -1.58 -35.63
CA ARG A 175 -2.05 -2.62 -34.62
C ARG A 175 -2.16 -4.02 -35.22
N PHE A 176 -2.40 -4.14 -36.53
CA PHE A 176 -2.46 -5.42 -37.25
C PHE A 176 -1.06 -5.92 -37.62
N SER A 177 -0.36 -5.21 -38.51
CA SER A 177 0.94 -5.62 -39.05
C SER A 177 2.13 -5.33 -38.12
N LYS A 178 1.94 -4.47 -37.11
CA LYS A 178 2.99 -3.89 -36.27
C LYS A 178 3.98 -2.98 -37.01
N MET A 179 3.68 -2.61 -38.25
CA MET A 179 4.46 -1.59 -38.96
C MET A 179 4.36 -0.24 -38.24
N ALA A 180 5.49 0.44 -38.10
CA ALA A 180 5.60 1.70 -37.38
C ALA A 180 6.11 2.83 -38.29
N VAL A 181 5.55 4.02 -38.12
CA VAL A 181 5.98 5.27 -38.74
C VAL A 181 6.44 6.21 -37.64
N PHE A 182 7.69 6.65 -37.73
CA PHE A 182 8.32 7.55 -36.76
C PHE A 182 8.55 8.93 -37.40
N ILE A 183 8.07 9.97 -36.74
CA ILE A 183 8.14 11.35 -37.24
C ILE A 183 8.74 12.23 -36.14
N SER A 184 9.87 12.89 -36.42
CA SER A 184 10.51 13.80 -35.46
C SER A 184 9.66 15.04 -35.20
N THR A 185 9.49 15.43 -33.93
CA THR A 185 8.68 16.57 -33.48
C THR A 185 9.32 17.32 -32.30
N MET A 186 8.82 18.52 -32.01
CA MET A 186 9.15 19.25 -30.77
C MET A 186 8.48 18.59 -29.56
N SER A 187 8.85 19.04 -28.35
CA SER A 187 8.19 18.66 -27.10
C SER A 187 6.73 19.10 -27.05
N SER A 188 6.37 20.20 -27.69
CA SER A 188 5.00 20.65 -27.90
C SER A 188 4.70 20.75 -29.39
N ILE A 189 3.62 20.12 -29.84
CA ILE A 189 3.15 20.24 -31.23
C ILE A 189 1.78 20.90 -31.24
N ALA A 190 1.57 21.88 -32.13
CA ALA A 190 0.24 22.45 -32.30
C ALA A 190 -0.68 21.41 -32.95
N SER A 191 -1.97 21.45 -32.62
CA SER A 191 -2.95 20.48 -33.12
C SER A 191 -3.10 20.47 -34.65
N LEU A 192 -2.88 21.61 -35.30
CA LEU A 192 -2.88 21.74 -36.75
C LEU A 192 -1.67 21.02 -37.37
N ASP A 193 -0.48 21.20 -36.79
CA ASP A 193 0.74 20.55 -37.28
C ASP A 193 0.66 19.03 -37.11
N LEU A 194 0.09 18.57 -36.00
CA LEU A 194 -0.18 17.15 -35.80
C LEU A 194 -1.10 16.59 -36.89
N ALA A 195 -2.17 17.30 -37.23
CA ALA A 195 -3.07 16.91 -38.32
C ALA A 195 -2.36 16.86 -39.68
N HIS A 196 -1.55 17.86 -40.00
CA HIS A 196 -0.78 17.88 -41.23
C HIS A 196 0.21 16.71 -41.29
N LEU A 197 0.94 16.43 -40.21
CA LEU A 197 1.84 15.28 -40.15
C LEU A 197 1.09 13.96 -40.33
N PHE A 198 -0.10 13.83 -39.73
CA PHE A 198 -0.90 12.62 -39.83
C PHE A 198 -1.44 12.41 -41.25
N ILE A 199 -2.01 13.44 -41.87
CA ILE A 199 -2.49 13.37 -43.26
C ILE A 199 -1.32 13.04 -44.21
N LYS A 200 -0.20 13.76 -44.07
CA LYS A 200 0.97 13.62 -44.94
C LYS A 200 1.62 12.25 -44.84
N ASN A 201 1.73 11.69 -43.64
CA ASN A 201 2.50 10.47 -43.43
C ASN A 201 1.66 9.20 -43.37
N ILE A 202 0.37 9.31 -43.02
CA ILE A 202 -0.53 8.17 -42.87
C ILE A 202 -1.60 8.19 -43.96
N PHE A 203 -2.47 9.21 -44.02
CA PHE A 203 -3.63 9.16 -44.93
C PHE A 203 -3.24 9.08 -46.39
N SER A 204 -2.24 9.86 -46.80
CA SER A 204 -1.76 9.89 -48.19
C SER A 204 -1.21 8.53 -48.67
N LYS A 205 -0.76 7.66 -47.75
CA LYS A 205 -0.08 6.40 -48.05
C LYS A 205 -0.94 5.16 -47.79
N HIS A 206 -1.79 5.24 -46.78
CA HIS A 206 -2.48 4.07 -46.20
C HIS A 206 -4.00 4.25 -46.12
N GLY A 207 -4.50 5.44 -46.46
CA GLY A 207 -5.91 5.77 -46.33
C GLY A 207 -6.32 6.17 -44.91
N VAL A 208 -7.63 6.31 -44.72
CA VAL A 208 -8.22 6.78 -43.45
C VAL A 208 -8.41 5.57 -42.52
N PRO A 209 -7.81 5.57 -41.31
CA PRO A 209 -8.01 4.51 -40.33
C PRO A 209 -9.40 4.61 -39.70
N SER A 210 -9.97 3.48 -39.31
CA SER A 210 -11.25 3.45 -38.59
C SER A 210 -11.11 3.78 -37.11
N SER A 211 -9.94 3.53 -36.51
CA SER A 211 -9.71 3.86 -35.09
C SER A 211 -8.26 4.25 -34.79
N ILE A 212 -8.11 5.13 -33.80
CA ILE A 212 -6.81 5.55 -33.25
C ILE A 212 -6.85 5.40 -31.73
N VAL A 213 -5.84 4.75 -31.18
CA VAL A 213 -5.61 4.61 -29.74
C VAL A 213 -4.43 5.49 -29.34
N SER A 214 -4.56 6.27 -28.28
CA SER A 214 -3.48 7.09 -27.72
C SER A 214 -3.41 6.91 -26.21
N ASP A 215 -2.20 6.99 -25.64
CA ASP A 215 -2.01 6.98 -24.20
C ASP A 215 -2.24 8.37 -23.57
N ARG A 216 -2.39 8.43 -22.24
CA ARG A 216 -2.64 9.69 -21.48
C ARG A 216 -1.34 10.43 -21.15
N GLY A 217 -0.46 10.63 -22.13
CA GLY A 217 0.66 11.56 -21.97
C GLY A 217 0.16 13.00 -21.80
N SER A 218 0.90 13.84 -21.05
CA SER A 218 0.62 15.28 -20.88
C SER A 218 0.57 16.05 -22.21
N LEU A 219 1.17 15.48 -23.26
CA LEU A 219 1.11 16.00 -24.63
C LEU A 219 -0.19 15.62 -25.33
N PHE A 220 -0.69 14.41 -25.11
CA PHE A 220 -1.94 13.97 -25.73
C PHE A 220 -3.15 14.59 -25.05
N GLY A 221 -3.21 14.67 -23.72
CA GLY A 221 -4.37 15.18 -22.98
C GLY A 221 -4.94 16.51 -23.55
N PRO A 222 -4.16 17.60 -23.58
CA PRO A 222 -4.62 18.89 -24.12
C PRO A 222 -4.82 18.89 -25.64
N ILE A 223 -3.96 18.19 -26.40
CA ILE A 223 -4.00 18.16 -27.88
C ILE A 223 -5.16 17.28 -28.41
N PHE A 224 -5.57 16.25 -27.67
CA PHE A 224 -6.63 15.32 -28.06
C PHE A 224 -8.00 15.63 -27.49
N VAL A 225 -8.07 16.17 -26.26
CA VAL A 225 -9.32 16.27 -25.47
C VAL A 225 -9.94 17.67 -25.54
N SER A 226 -9.20 18.70 -25.96
CA SER A 226 -9.67 20.09 -25.95
C SER A 226 -9.63 20.70 -27.35
N SER A 227 -10.79 20.78 -28.01
CA SER A 227 -11.10 21.61 -29.19
C SER A 227 -9.95 21.81 -30.19
N SER A 228 -9.42 20.71 -30.72
CA SER A 228 -8.23 20.71 -31.56
C SER A 228 -8.58 20.36 -33.02
N ARG A 229 -7.91 20.95 -34.01
CA ARG A 229 -8.18 20.65 -35.44
C ARG A 229 -7.97 19.18 -35.81
N PHE A 230 -7.08 18.50 -35.09
CA PHE A 230 -6.91 17.05 -35.22
C PHE A 230 -8.18 16.28 -34.79
N GLN A 231 -8.89 16.76 -33.77
CA GLN A 231 -10.17 16.20 -33.36
C GLN A 231 -11.26 16.43 -34.39
N GLU A 232 -11.34 17.63 -34.97
CA GLU A 232 -12.30 17.94 -36.03
C GLU A 232 -12.10 17.00 -37.23
N ILE A 233 -10.86 16.78 -37.66
CA ILE A 233 -10.54 15.84 -38.76
C ILE A 233 -10.96 14.41 -38.41
N CYS A 234 -10.68 13.95 -37.19
CA CYS A 234 -11.12 12.62 -36.75
C CYS A 234 -12.65 12.50 -36.75
N GLN A 235 -13.37 13.55 -36.36
CA GLN A 235 -14.84 13.55 -36.35
C GLN A 235 -15.41 13.55 -37.78
N LEU A 236 -14.91 14.44 -38.65
CA LEU A 236 -15.32 14.53 -40.06
C LEU A 236 -15.08 13.22 -40.81
N LEU A 237 -14.00 12.52 -40.50
CA LEU A 237 -13.63 11.27 -41.14
C LEU A 237 -14.16 10.04 -40.40
N THR A 238 -15.03 10.20 -39.40
CA THR A 238 -15.64 9.12 -38.60
C THR A 238 -14.61 8.16 -37.97
N ILE A 239 -13.45 8.69 -37.58
CA ILE A 239 -12.39 7.92 -36.91
C ILE A 239 -12.72 7.77 -35.43
N GLN A 240 -12.86 6.53 -34.98
CA GLN A 240 -13.12 6.22 -33.57
C GLN A 240 -11.86 6.44 -32.74
N LYS A 241 -11.92 7.39 -31.80
CA LYS A 241 -10.86 7.60 -30.81
C LYS A 241 -11.07 6.67 -29.63
N LEU A 242 -10.15 5.75 -29.44
CA LEU A 242 -10.11 4.86 -28.29
C LEU A 242 -9.09 5.42 -27.30
N MET A 243 -9.51 5.69 -26.07
CA MET A 243 -8.59 6.08 -25.01
C MET A 243 -8.11 4.82 -24.30
N ASP A 244 -6.79 4.66 -24.17
CA ASP A 244 -6.27 3.57 -23.38
C ASP A 244 -6.56 3.81 -21.89
N ARG A 245 -7.41 2.97 -21.29
CA ARG A 245 -7.85 3.11 -19.89
C ARG A 245 -6.86 2.46 -18.89
N GLN A 246 -5.66 2.10 -19.34
CA GLN A 246 -4.76 1.20 -18.61
C GLN A 246 -3.87 1.87 -17.55
N ARG A 247 -4.09 3.14 -17.20
CA ARG A 247 -3.38 3.79 -16.08
C ARG A 247 -4.34 4.63 -15.24
N GLY A 248 -4.75 4.07 -14.11
CA GLY A 248 -5.48 4.71 -13.03
C GLY A 248 -5.47 3.81 -11.82
#